data_AF-A7T0J4-F1
#
_entry.id   AF-A7T0J4-F1
#
_cell.length_a   1.000
_cell.length_b   1.000
_cell.length_c   1.000
_cell.angle_alpha   90.00
_cell.angle_beta   90.00
_cell.angle_gamma   90.00
#
_symmetry.space_group_name_H-M   'P 1'
#
loop_
_entity.id
_entity.type
_entity.pdbx_description
1 polymer ?
#
loop_
_entity_poly.entity_id
_entity_poly.type
_entity_poly.pdbx_seq_one_letter_code
_entity_poly.pdbx_strand_id
1 'polypeptide(L)'
;MAKLVAVCRDEMDFPFERRQIPLIIEEALTMVMEIPENIFSTRFVCENELRDFVKRYGCLDLEELAVALMVRQKEVFSLLSHSVPCVGCRRSVERLYTQLVESGQPALEPLIISSSGILTVSHSFLKDPKLIYALFYDHGSRLNELVEAIPKSRRNRRCPLHSLETHKSRPSGYVFWIDVWDLLSQECRDEVVLIDSDALLDTLEHYLRKHRFCSECKSKVLRAFSILAGDLDGPSEKGFCPALYDGLKSCAQERHIHVLCDTDFIAHLIGRAEPELAGGERHAKTLDIAQEEVLTCLGIHLWDRLHRLWQKLRAEEQTWQMLFYLGVNALRKGFEVAVEEKLGISRLEQVVEEISEAERAKELRREQKR
;
A
#
# COMPACT_ATOMS: atom_id res chain seq x y z
N MET A 1 4.00 7.25 2.29
CA MET A 1 3.46 6.24 1.37
C MET A 1 4.55 5.22 1.12
N ALA A 2 4.14 3.98 0.92
CA ALA A 2 5.04 2.91 0.53
C ALA A 2 5.70 3.20 -0.82
N LYS A 3 6.91 2.69 -1.02
CA LYS A 3 7.64 2.76 -2.29
C LYS A 3 7.61 1.41 -2.99
N LEU A 4 7.78 1.42 -4.31
CA LEU A 4 7.98 0.21 -5.11
C LEU A 4 9.45 0.15 -5.51
N VAL A 5 10.20 -0.73 -4.89
CA VAL A 5 11.68 -0.67 -4.89
C VAL A 5 12.33 -1.63 -5.87
N ALA A 6 11.67 -2.73 -6.21
CA ALA A 6 12.17 -3.77 -7.10
C ALA A 6 11.04 -4.55 -7.79
N VAL A 7 11.39 -5.35 -8.79
CA VAL A 7 10.48 -6.26 -9.49
C VAL A 7 10.71 -7.68 -9.02
N CYS A 8 9.64 -8.37 -8.64
CA CYS A 8 9.70 -9.73 -8.10
C CYS A 8 9.21 -10.72 -9.16
N ARG A 9 10.14 -11.44 -9.80
CA ARG A 9 9.81 -12.45 -10.82
C ARG A 9 9.42 -13.80 -10.23
N ASP A 10 9.94 -14.13 -9.05
CA ASP A 10 9.57 -15.32 -8.28
C ASP A 10 9.51 -14.94 -6.79
N GLU A 11 8.33 -15.02 -6.19
CA GLU A 11 8.12 -14.67 -4.77
C GLU A 11 8.81 -15.65 -3.80
N MET A 12 9.04 -16.90 -4.22
CA MET A 12 9.62 -17.92 -3.35
C MET A 12 11.12 -17.72 -3.11
N ASP A 13 11.82 -17.23 -4.13
CA ASP A 13 13.27 -17.04 -4.13
C ASP A 13 13.70 -15.58 -3.94
N PHE A 14 12.76 -14.64 -3.89
CA PHE A 14 13.09 -13.22 -3.73
C PHE A 14 13.55 -12.91 -2.29
N PRO A 15 14.74 -12.28 -2.10
CA PRO A 15 15.28 -11.98 -0.78
C PRO A 15 14.65 -10.69 -0.20
N PHE A 16 13.40 -10.78 0.25
CA PHE A 16 12.71 -9.62 0.85
C PHE A 16 13.46 -9.07 2.06
N GLU A 17 13.71 -7.78 2.05
CA GLU A 17 14.30 -7.07 3.19
C GLU A 17 13.23 -6.71 4.23
N ARG A 18 13.66 -6.00 5.27
CA ARG A 18 12.81 -5.56 6.36
C ARG A 18 11.73 -4.65 5.80
N ARG A 19 10.47 -4.88 6.20
CA ARG A 19 9.32 -4.07 5.79
C ARG A 19 9.04 -4.07 4.29
N GLN A 20 9.51 -5.09 3.60
CA GLN A 20 9.15 -5.34 2.22
C GLN A 20 8.10 -6.45 2.14
N ILE A 21 7.11 -6.28 1.26
CA ILE A 21 6.12 -7.32 0.92
C ILE A 21 5.87 -7.36 -0.59
N PRO A 22 5.54 -8.53 -1.15
CA PRO A 22 5.14 -8.61 -2.55
C PRO A 22 3.83 -7.87 -2.80
N LEU A 23 3.77 -7.13 -3.91
CA LEU A 23 2.60 -6.44 -4.42
C LEU A 23 2.26 -7.01 -5.80
N ILE A 24 1.23 -7.85 -5.84
CA ILE A 24 0.72 -8.46 -7.08
C ILE A 24 -0.16 -7.45 -7.82
N ILE A 25 0.33 -6.98 -8.97
CA ILE A 25 -0.31 -5.94 -9.79
C ILE A 25 -1.15 -6.61 -10.89
N GLU A 26 -0.53 -7.54 -11.62
CA GLU A 26 -1.11 -8.35 -12.72
C GLU A 26 -0.58 -9.79 -12.60
N GLU A 27 -1.14 -10.74 -13.37
CA GLU A 27 -0.74 -12.16 -13.28
C GLU A 27 0.77 -12.38 -13.52
N ALA A 28 1.37 -11.56 -14.39
CA ALA A 28 2.79 -11.64 -14.74
C ALA A 28 3.66 -10.55 -14.06
N LEU A 29 3.08 -9.68 -13.23
CA LEU A 29 3.79 -8.54 -12.66
C LEU A 29 3.57 -8.42 -11.15
N THR A 30 4.60 -8.82 -10.40
CA THR A 30 4.73 -8.57 -8.97
C THR A 30 5.88 -7.60 -8.72
N MET A 31 5.64 -6.61 -7.86
CA MET A 31 6.66 -5.66 -7.42
C MET A 31 6.87 -5.76 -5.91
N VAL A 32 7.98 -5.23 -5.43
CA VAL A 32 8.33 -5.20 -4.00
C VAL A 32 7.88 -3.86 -3.42
N MET A 33 6.88 -3.91 -2.53
CA MET A 33 6.43 -2.75 -1.78
C MET A 33 7.23 -2.62 -0.49
N GLU A 34 7.89 -1.48 -0.30
CA GLU A 34 8.65 -1.13 0.90
C GLU A 34 7.91 -0.09 1.74
N ILE A 35 7.70 -0.41 3.02
CA ILE A 35 7.08 0.51 3.98
C ILE A 35 8.17 1.40 4.63
N PRO A 36 8.03 2.74 4.64
CA PRO A 36 9.07 3.65 5.09
C PRO A 36 9.52 3.47 6.54
N GLU A 37 10.78 3.82 6.82
CA GLU A 37 11.36 3.60 8.15
C GLU A 37 10.82 4.51 9.26
N ASN A 38 10.36 5.71 8.87
CA ASN A 38 10.00 6.83 9.74
C ASN A 38 8.79 6.58 10.67
N ILE A 39 8.31 5.36 10.72
CA ILE A 39 7.29 4.92 11.67
C ILE A 39 7.85 4.95 13.10
N PHE A 40 9.15 4.69 13.34
CA PHE A 40 9.73 4.61 14.70
C PHE A 40 10.62 5.80 15.04
N SER A 41 10.14 6.72 15.86
CA SER A 41 10.89 7.89 16.32
C SER A 41 10.68 8.09 17.81
N THR A 42 11.76 7.98 18.58
CA THR A 42 11.81 8.28 20.02
C THR A 42 11.96 9.77 20.33
N ARG A 43 11.97 10.65 19.32
CA ARG A 43 12.29 12.08 19.46
C ARG A 43 11.30 12.90 20.28
N PHE A 44 10.08 12.39 20.51
CA PHE A 44 8.99 13.15 21.13
C PHE A 44 8.47 12.53 22.43
N VAL A 45 9.21 11.61 23.04
CA VAL A 45 8.80 10.91 24.26
C VAL A 45 8.77 11.88 25.45
N CYS A 46 7.63 12.00 26.12
CA CYS A 46 7.50 12.76 27.36
C CYS A 46 8.29 12.08 28.49
N GLU A 47 9.26 12.78 29.09
CA GLU A 47 10.13 12.21 30.14
C GLU A 47 9.34 11.73 31.37
N ASN A 48 8.25 12.40 31.71
CA ASN A 48 7.42 12.02 32.87
C ASN A 48 6.73 10.67 32.64
N GLU A 49 6.04 10.53 31.50
CA GLU A 49 5.32 9.30 31.14
C GLU A 49 6.28 8.12 30.94
N LEU A 50 7.45 8.39 30.37
CA LEU A 50 8.51 7.39 30.22
C LEU A 50 9.03 6.89 31.57
N ARG A 51 9.21 7.78 32.57
CA ARG A 51 9.67 7.35 33.90
C ARG A 51 8.69 6.38 34.55
N ASP A 52 7.39 6.66 34.45
CA ASP A 52 6.38 5.78 35.03
C ASP A 52 6.24 4.48 34.24
N PHE A 53 6.42 4.53 32.91
CA PHE A 53 6.54 3.31 32.11
C PHE A 53 7.76 2.47 32.52
N VAL A 54 8.94 3.06 32.69
CA VAL A 54 10.16 2.33 33.07
C VAL A 54 10.01 1.62 34.41
N LYS A 55 9.29 2.22 35.38
CA LYS A 55 8.96 1.55 36.65
C LYS A 55 8.13 0.29 36.41
N ARG A 56 7.03 0.40 35.66
CA ARG A 56 6.14 -0.72 35.32
C ARG A 56 6.85 -1.80 34.53
N TYR A 57 7.66 -1.38 33.56
CA TYR A 57 8.49 -2.27 32.75
C TYR A 57 9.45 -3.06 33.63
N GLY A 58 10.06 -2.44 34.63
CA GLY A 58 10.97 -3.10 35.58
C GLY A 58 10.31 -4.07 36.56
N CYS A 59 8.97 -4.16 36.60
CA CYS A 59 8.27 -5.14 37.42
C CYS A 59 8.33 -6.56 36.85
N LEU A 60 8.53 -6.68 35.54
CA LEU A 60 8.68 -7.95 34.83
C LEU A 60 10.16 -8.18 34.55
N ASP A 61 10.63 -9.41 34.77
CA ASP A 61 11.94 -9.79 34.23
C ASP A 61 11.86 -10.02 32.71
N LEU A 62 13.00 -10.32 32.06
CA LEU A 62 13.04 -10.48 30.60
C LEU A 62 12.25 -11.68 30.09
N GLU A 63 12.16 -12.77 30.86
CA GLU A 63 11.34 -13.94 30.51
C GLU A 63 9.85 -13.61 30.72
N GLU A 64 9.58 -12.97 31.87
CA GLU A 64 8.41 -12.18 32.25
C GLU A 64 7.74 -11.50 31.06
N LEU A 65 8.52 -10.54 30.56
CA LEU A 65 8.18 -9.65 29.47
C LEU A 65 8.06 -10.38 28.13
N ALA A 66 8.97 -11.32 27.83
CA ALA A 66 8.91 -12.07 26.59
C ALA A 66 7.60 -12.86 26.49
N VAL A 67 7.19 -13.52 27.57
CA VAL A 67 5.91 -14.26 27.64
C VAL A 67 4.71 -13.30 27.52
N ALA A 68 4.74 -12.17 28.24
CA ALA A 68 3.68 -11.15 28.16
C ALA A 68 3.50 -10.58 26.74
N LEU A 69 4.56 -10.64 25.93
CA LEU A 69 4.60 -10.14 24.55
C LEU A 69 4.51 -11.26 23.50
N MET A 70 3.98 -12.43 23.87
CA MET A 70 3.58 -13.47 22.92
C MET A 70 2.07 -13.43 22.69
N VAL A 71 1.67 -13.00 21.50
CA VAL A 71 0.26 -12.91 21.10
C VAL A 71 -0.06 -14.00 20.09
N ARG A 72 -1.10 -14.78 20.34
CA ARG A 72 -1.55 -15.84 19.43
C ARG A 72 -2.34 -15.25 18.26
N GLN A 73 -2.28 -15.87 17.08
CA GLN A 73 -3.08 -15.49 15.91
C GLN A 73 -4.57 -15.26 16.23
N LYS A 74 -5.18 -16.16 17.01
CA LYS A 74 -6.60 -16.04 17.41
C LYS A 74 -6.92 -14.74 18.16
N GLU A 75 -5.98 -14.21 18.92
CA GLU A 75 -6.13 -12.97 19.70
C GLU A 75 -6.04 -11.76 18.77
N VAL A 76 -5.11 -11.77 17.82
CA VAL A 76 -5.00 -10.76 16.77
C VAL A 76 -6.28 -10.70 15.94
N PHE A 77 -6.82 -11.86 15.52
CA PHE A 77 -8.03 -11.94 14.71
C PHE A 77 -9.29 -11.58 15.50
N SER A 78 -9.33 -11.93 16.79
CA SER A 78 -10.37 -11.44 17.69
C SER A 78 -10.36 -9.90 17.73
N LEU A 79 -9.20 -9.27 17.99
CA LEU A 79 -9.07 -7.82 18.02
C LEU A 79 -9.47 -7.17 16.68
N LEU A 80 -9.02 -7.75 15.56
CA LEU A 80 -9.38 -7.33 14.21
C LEU A 80 -10.90 -7.30 14.01
N SER A 81 -11.60 -8.36 14.44
CA SER A 81 -13.05 -8.48 14.27
C SER A 81 -13.83 -7.40 15.01
N HIS A 82 -13.32 -6.93 16.16
CA HIS A 82 -13.93 -5.90 17.00
C HIS A 82 -13.60 -4.48 16.53
N SER A 83 -12.36 -4.24 16.10
CA SER A 83 -11.86 -2.91 15.73
C SER A 83 -12.20 -2.50 14.29
N VAL A 84 -12.34 -3.47 13.38
CA VAL A 84 -12.45 -3.19 11.94
C VAL A 84 -13.82 -3.60 11.39
N PRO A 85 -14.69 -2.64 11.00
CA PRO A 85 -16.03 -2.97 10.51
C PRO A 85 -16.04 -3.48 9.07
N CYS A 86 -15.02 -3.15 8.26
CA CYS A 86 -14.98 -3.55 6.86
C CYS A 86 -14.51 -5.00 6.69
N VAL A 87 -15.39 -5.87 6.19
CA VAL A 87 -15.06 -7.29 5.93
C VAL A 87 -13.89 -7.46 4.96
N GLY A 88 -13.76 -6.59 3.95
CA GLY A 88 -12.64 -6.62 3.00
C GLY A 88 -11.29 -6.35 3.67
N CYS A 89 -11.22 -5.34 4.54
CA CYS A 89 -10.01 -5.08 5.32
C CYS A 89 -9.67 -6.24 6.25
N ARG A 90 -10.67 -6.84 6.91
CA ARG A 90 -10.44 -8.00 7.79
C ARG A 90 -9.82 -9.18 7.03
N ARG A 91 -10.41 -9.55 5.89
CA ARG A 91 -9.88 -10.62 5.04
C ARG A 91 -8.46 -10.32 4.52
N SER A 92 -8.19 -9.06 4.18
CA SER A 92 -6.86 -8.66 3.69
C SER A 92 -5.81 -8.77 4.79
N VAL A 93 -6.13 -8.35 6.02
CA VAL A 93 -5.25 -8.48 7.18
C VAL A 93 -5.03 -9.95 7.55
N GLU A 94 -6.08 -10.76 7.56
CA GLU A 94 -5.99 -12.22 7.81
C GLU A 94 -5.09 -12.90 6.77
N ARG A 95 -5.29 -12.57 5.47
CA ARG A 95 -4.46 -13.08 4.38
C ARG A 95 -2.99 -12.71 4.57
N LEU A 96 -2.70 -11.42 4.81
CA LEU A 96 -1.32 -10.96 5.02
C LEU A 96 -0.69 -11.65 6.23
N TYR A 97 -1.42 -11.80 7.34
CA TYR A 97 -0.91 -12.52 8.52
C TYR A 97 -0.50 -13.95 8.15
N THR A 98 -1.38 -14.70 7.49
CA THR A 98 -1.11 -16.10 7.09
C THR A 98 0.07 -16.19 6.12
N GLN A 99 0.15 -15.28 5.14
CA GLN A 99 1.30 -15.21 4.22
C GLN A 99 2.63 -14.98 4.96
N LEU A 100 2.63 -14.15 6.01
CA LEU A 100 3.83 -13.92 6.81
C LEU A 100 4.19 -15.10 7.71
N VAL A 101 3.20 -15.87 8.19
CA VAL A 101 3.46 -17.15 8.91
C VAL A 101 4.14 -18.15 7.98
N GLU A 102 3.65 -18.27 6.73
CA GLU A 102 4.12 -19.24 5.75
C GLU A 102 5.50 -18.87 5.18
N SER A 103 5.71 -17.59 4.86
CA SER A 103 6.95 -17.10 4.23
C SER A 103 8.08 -16.78 5.22
N GLY A 104 7.75 -16.44 6.48
CA GLY A 104 8.74 -16.04 7.49
C GLY A 104 9.44 -14.71 7.20
N GLN A 105 8.92 -13.89 6.27
CA GLN A 105 9.55 -12.64 5.84
C GLN A 105 9.51 -11.56 6.95
N PRO A 106 10.55 -10.69 7.06
CA PRO A 106 10.64 -9.66 8.09
C PRO A 106 9.81 -8.40 7.77
N ALA A 107 8.59 -8.58 7.25
CA ALA A 107 7.73 -7.51 6.76
C ALA A 107 7.22 -6.55 7.86
N LEU A 108 7.17 -6.99 9.12
CA LEU A 108 6.58 -6.21 10.21
C LEU A 108 7.60 -5.69 11.21
N GLU A 109 8.90 -5.67 10.89
CA GLU A 109 9.94 -5.28 11.86
C GLU A 109 9.63 -3.91 12.52
N PRO A 110 9.66 -3.78 13.87
CA PRO A 110 10.24 -4.70 14.86
C PRO A 110 9.35 -5.86 15.32
N LEU A 111 8.10 -5.95 14.84
CA LEU A 111 7.25 -7.10 15.12
C LEU A 111 7.70 -8.31 14.30
N ILE A 112 7.55 -9.49 14.89
CA ILE A 112 7.89 -10.77 14.29
C ILE A 112 6.67 -11.67 14.39
N ILE A 113 6.34 -12.35 13.30
CA ILE A 113 5.38 -13.46 13.29
C ILE A 113 6.19 -14.74 13.08
N SER A 114 6.11 -15.65 14.05
CA SER A 114 6.75 -16.96 13.95
C SER A 114 5.95 -17.92 13.07
N SER A 115 6.59 -18.99 12.61
CA SER A 115 5.95 -20.07 11.85
C SER A 115 4.84 -20.82 12.61
N SER A 116 4.78 -20.67 13.94
CA SER A 116 3.69 -21.18 14.77
C SER A 116 2.50 -20.21 14.90
N GLY A 117 2.54 -19.05 14.24
CA GLY A 117 1.49 -18.04 14.30
C GLY A 117 1.48 -17.24 15.61
N ILE A 118 2.62 -17.13 16.29
CA ILE A 118 2.80 -16.22 17.44
C ILE A 118 3.40 -14.92 16.94
N LEU A 119 2.72 -13.81 17.23
CA LEU A 119 3.20 -12.45 17.02
C LEU A 119 3.91 -11.94 18.28
N THR A 120 5.11 -11.40 18.11
CA THR A 120 5.94 -10.83 19.19
C THR A 120 6.81 -9.69 18.66
N VAL A 121 7.76 -9.22 19.45
CA VAL A 121 8.77 -8.20 19.09
C VAL A 121 10.17 -8.80 19.09
N SER A 122 11.08 -8.22 18.31
CA SER A 122 12.46 -8.68 18.26
C SER A 122 13.17 -8.56 19.62
N HIS A 123 14.07 -9.50 19.91
CA HIS A 123 14.75 -9.57 21.21
C HIS A 123 15.65 -8.37 21.50
N SER A 124 16.24 -7.73 20.48
CA SER A 124 16.97 -6.48 20.67
C SER A 124 16.04 -5.33 21.08
N PHE A 125 14.83 -5.30 20.51
CA PHE A 125 13.82 -4.29 20.80
C PHE A 125 13.23 -4.47 22.20
N LEU A 126 13.06 -5.73 22.64
CA LEU A 126 12.58 -6.07 23.98
C LEU A 126 13.42 -5.48 25.10
N LYS A 127 14.72 -5.28 24.92
CA LYS A 127 15.64 -4.87 25.99
C LYS A 127 15.62 -3.38 26.29
N ASP A 128 15.07 -2.56 25.39
CA ASP A 128 15.06 -1.11 25.55
C ASP A 128 13.65 -0.62 25.91
N PRO A 129 13.42 -0.21 27.17
CA PRO A 129 12.11 0.27 27.59
C PRO A 129 11.67 1.53 26.83
N LYS A 130 12.61 2.35 26.33
CA LYS A 130 12.25 3.53 25.51
C LYS A 130 11.69 3.11 24.16
N LEU A 131 12.23 2.06 23.55
CA LEU A 131 11.73 1.52 22.29
C LEU A 131 10.35 0.91 22.46
N ILE A 132 10.13 0.12 23.51
CA ILE A 132 8.81 -0.46 23.82
C ILE A 132 7.78 0.63 24.13
N TYR A 133 8.16 1.65 24.91
CA TYR A 133 7.29 2.80 25.18
C TYR A 133 6.87 3.50 23.88
N ALA A 134 7.84 3.87 23.04
CA ALA A 134 7.57 4.55 21.78
C ALA A 134 6.68 3.69 20.87
N LEU A 135 6.92 2.38 20.81
CA LEU A 135 6.09 1.45 20.05
C LEU A 135 4.62 1.48 20.52
N PHE A 136 4.39 1.35 21.83
CA PHE A 136 3.04 1.19 22.39
C PHE A 136 2.23 2.48 22.45
N TYR A 137 2.87 3.60 22.79
CA TYR A 137 2.17 4.82 23.17
C TYR A 137 2.34 5.95 22.15
N ASP A 138 3.50 6.07 21.48
CA ASP A 138 3.71 7.09 20.45
C ASP A 138 3.27 6.59 19.07
N HIS A 139 3.70 5.38 18.70
CA HIS A 139 3.38 4.80 17.40
C HIS A 139 2.02 4.14 17.38
N GLY A 140 1.68 3.42 18.44
CA GLY A 140 0.36 2.82 18.61
C GLY A 140 -0.79 3.85 18.54
N SER A 141 -0.61 5.05 19.11
CA SER A 141 -1.62 6.12 19.06
C SER A 141 -1.78 6.71 17.66
N ARG A 142 -0.68 7.08 17.00
CA ARG A 142 -0.68 7.58 15.61
C ARG A 142 -1.30 6.58 14.64
N LEU A 143 -0.97 5.30 14.79
CA LEU A 143 -1.55 4.25 13.96
C LEU A 143 -3.05 4.04 14.26
N ASN A 144 -3.48 4.17 15.52
CA ASN A 144 -4.89 4.14 15.87
C ASN A 144 -5.67 5.24 15.13
N GLU A 145 -5.14 6.47 15.13
CA GLU A 145 -5.74 7.61 14.41
C GLU A 145 -5.87 7.32 12.91
N LEU A 146 -4.83 6.73 12.30
CA LEU A 146 -4.86 6.33 10.89
C LEU A 146 -5.94 5.27 10.60
N VAL A 147 -6.06 4.25 11.47
CA VAL A 147 -7.07 3.19 11.33
C VAL A 147 -8.48 3.72 11.56
N GLU A 148 -8.66 4.65 12.50
CA GLU A 148 -9.95 5.30 12.76
C GLU A 148 -10.36 6.27 11.66
N ALA A 149 -9.40 6.94 11.03
CA ALA A 149 -9.61 7.87 9.92
C ALA A 149 -10.02 7.17 8.60
N ILE A 150 -9.90 5.83 8.51
CA ILE A 150 -10.35 5.09 7.33
C ILE A 150 -11.84 5.39 7.08
N PRO A 151 -12.20 6.01 5.95
CA PRO A 151 -13.58 6.43 5.72
C PRO A 151 -14.52 5.22 5.75
N LYS A 152 -15.60 5.31 6.51
CA LYS A 152 -16.61 4.25 6.62
C LYS A 152 -17.80 4.64 5.76
N SER A 153 -18.11 3.87 4.72
CA SER A 153 -19.36 4.07 3.97
C SER A 153 -20.54 3.89 4.91
N ARG A 154 -21.37 4.94 5.05
CA ARG A 154 -22.56 4.94 5.92
C ARG A 154 -23.60 3.89 5.50
N ARG A 155 -23.61 3.47 4.23
CA ARG A 155 -24.58 2.48 3.72
C ARG A 155 -24.10 1.04 3.90
N ASN A 156 -22.82 0.75 3.68
CA ASN A 156 -22.34 -0.64 3.56
C ASN A 156 -21.23 -1.03 4.54
N ARG A 157 -20.80 -0.15 5.46
CA ARG A 157 -19.66 -0.37 6.39
C ARG A 157 -18.33 -0.75 5.69
N ARG A 158 -18.24 -0.59 4.37
CA ARG A 158 -17.04 -0.83 3.56
C ARG A 158 -16.21 0.45 3.47
N CYS A 159 -14.89 0.32 3.43
CA CYS A 159 -14.01 1.45 3.15
C CYS A 159 -13.99 1.76 1.64
N PRO A 160 -13.51 2.94 1.20
CA PRO A 160 -13.41 3.29 -0.21
C PRO A 160 -12.65 2.23 -1.01
N LEU A 161 -11.53 1.73 -0.51
CA LEU A 161 -10.69 0.73 -1.22
C LEU A 161 -11.39 -0.63 -1.42
N HIS A 162 -12.43 -0.93 -0.63
CA HIS A 162 -13.24 -2.15 -0.74
C HIS A 162 -14.71 -1.87 -1.11
N SER A 163 -15.02 -0.64 -1.50
CA SER A 163 -16.33 -0.24 -2.02
C SER A 163 -16.31 -0.34 -3.53
N LEU A 164 -17.41 -0.79 -4.14
CA LEU A 164 -17.53 -0.84 -5.60
C LEU A 164 -17.60 0.56 -6.25
N GLU A 165 -17.76 1.62 -5.45
CA GLU A 165 -17.87 3.01 -5.91
C GLU A 165 -16.51 3.61 -6.35
N THR A 166 -15.38 3.15 -5.81
CA THR A 166 -14.04 3.63 -6.21
C THR A 166 -13.64 3.22 -7.62
N HIS A 167 -14.25 2.15 -8.17
CA HIS A 167 -14.05 1.75 -9.55
C HIS A 167 -14.74 2.68 -10.58
N LYS A 168 -15.61 3.60 -10.15
CA LYS A 168 -16.41 4.45 -11.06
C LYS A 168 -15.92 5.89 -11.14
N SER A 169 -15.26 6.40 -10.11
CA SER A 169 -14.68 7.74 -10.14
C SER A 169 -13.23 7.67 -10.61
N ARG A 170 -12.97 7.90 -11.90
CA ARG A 170 -11.63 8.28 -12.35
C ARG A 170 -11.29 9.57 -11.57
N PRO A 171 -10.27 9.59 -10.70
CA PRO A 171 -9.90 10.81 -10.00
C PRO A 171 -9.56 11.86 -11.05
N SER A 172 -10.26 12.99 -11.02
CA SER A 172 -10.06 14.07 -11.96
C SER A 172 -8.67 14.69 -11.73
N GLY A 173 -7.72 14.43 -12.63
CA GLY A 173 -6.50 15.23 -12.77
C GLY A 173 -5.19 14.46 -12.96
N TYR A 174 -4.28 15.10 -13.71
CA TYR A 174 -2.87 14.78 -13.93
C TYR A 174 -2.07 14.38 -12.67
N VAL A 175 -2.51 14.74 -11.46
CA VAL A 175 -1.70 14.66 -10.22
C VAL A 175 -1.58 13.23 -9.69
N PHE A 176 -2.53 12.34 -9.96
CA PHE A 176 -2.55 11.05 -9.30
C PHE A 176 -1.47 10.08 -9.78
N TRP A 177 -1.22 10.05 -11.10
CA TRP A 177 -0.31 9.06 -11.67
C TRP A 177 1.13 9.44 -11.39
N ILE A 178 1.43 10.74 -11.29
CA ILE A 178 2.75 11.25 -10.91
C ILE A 178 3.08 10.87 -9.46
N ASP A 179 2.10 10.90 -8.56
CA ASP A 179 2.27 10.49 -7.16
C ASP A 179 2.75 9.04 -7.04
N VAL A 180 2.26 8.13 -7.92
CA VAL A 180 2.77 6.74 -7.95
C VAL A 180 4.07 6.62 -8.71
N TRP A 181 4.19 7.36 -9.81
CA TRP A 181 5.39 7.34 -10.63
C TRP A 181 6.65 7.71 -9.83
N ASP A 182 6.51 8.66 -8.91
CA ASP A 182 7.56 9.11 -7.99
C ASP A 182 7.88 8.11 -6.88
N LEU A 183 7.01 7.12 -6.65
CA LEU A 183 7.22 6.03 -5.68
C LEU A 183 7.89 4.80 -6.31
N LEU A 184 7.97 4.71 -7.64
CA LEU A 184 8.61 3.61 -8.37
C LEU A 184 10.13 3.83 -8.45
N SER A 185 10.90 2.78 -8.19
CA SER A 185 12.30 2.70 -8.60
C SER A 185 12.42 2.68 -10.12
N GLN A 186 13.62 2.94 -10.65
CA GLN A 186 13.83 2.93 -12.11
C GLN A 186 13.48 1.56 -12.72
N GLU A 187 13.87 0.46 -12.06
CA GLU A 187 13.51 -0.90 -12.50
C GLU A 187 11.99 -1.09 -12.58
N CYS A 188 11.25 -0.64 -11.56
CA CYS A 188 9.79 -0.71 -11.58
C CYS A 188 9.19 0.17 -12.68
N ARG A 189 9.76 1.35 -12.94
CA ARG A 189 9.32 2.22 -14.05
C ARG A 189 9.51 1.55 -15.41
N ASP A 190 10.65 0.89 -15.61
CA ASP A 190 10.99 0.18 -16.85
C ASP A 190 9.98 -0.95 -17.13
N GLU A 191 9.53 -1.70 -16.11
CA GLU A 191 8.48 -2.70 -16.27
C GLU A 191 7.09 -2.10 -16.52
N VAL A 192 6.77 -0.93 -15.94
CA VAL A 192 5.47 -0.27 -16.20
C VAL A 192 5.32 0.13 -17.67
N VAL A 193 6.41 0.64 -18.26
CA VAL A 193 6.46 1.11 -19.66
C VAL A 193 6.66 -0.03 -20.67
N LEU A 194 6.86 -1.26 -20.19
CA LEU A 194 6.89 -2.45 -21.00
C LEU A 194 5.47 -3.00 -21.17
N ILE A 195 4.91 -2.86 -22.37
CA ILE A 195 3.52 -3.20 -22.65
C ILE A 195 3.46 -4.47 -23.49
N ASP A 196 2.69 -5.45 -23.03
CA ASP A 196 2.33 -6.61 -23.85
C ASP A 196 1.46 -6.19 -25.04
N SER A 197 1.84 -6.65 -26.23
CA SER A 197 1.18 -6.24 -27.48
C SER A 197 -0.27 -6.71 -27.51
N ASP A 198 -0.57 -7.90 -26.97
CA ASP A 198 -1.92 -8.46 -26.96
C ASP A 198 -2.81 -7.68 -25.97
N ALA A 199 -2.28 -7.30 -24.81
CA ALA A 199 -2.96 -6.43 -23.85
C ALA A 199 -3.24 -5.01 -24.41
N LEU A 200 -2.33 -4.46 -25.22
CA LEU A 200 -2.58 -3.20 -25.93
C LEU A 200 -3.64 -3.38 -27.02
N LEU A 201 -3.60 -4.48 -27.76
CA LEU A 201 -4.60 -4.80 -28.79
C LEU A 201 -6.00 -4.90 -28.17
N ASP A 202 -6.15 -5.55 -27.02
CA ASP A 202 -7.41 -5.60 -26.28
C ASP A 202 -7.93 -4.20 -25.92
N THR A 203 -7.02 -3.32 -25.48
CA THR A 203 -7.32 -1.91 -25.17
C THR A 203 -7.81 -1.18 -26.42
N LEU A 204 -7.12 -1.36 -27.54
CA LEU A 204 -7.42 -0.79 -28.85
C LEU A 204 -8.80 -1.26 -29.36
N GLU A 205 -9.10 -2.56 -29.27
CA GLU A 205 -10.38 -3.10 -29.70
C GLU A 205 -11.56 -2.60 -28.85
N HIS A 206 -11.36 -2.51 -27.53
CA HIS A 206 -12.35 -1.94 -26.63
C HIS A 206 -12.61 -0.47 -26.97
N TYR A 207 -11.55 0.30 -27.21
CA TYR A 207 -11.61 1.70 -27.60
C TYR A 207 -12.37 1.90 -28.93
N LEU A 208 -11.98 1.18 -29.99
CA LEU A 208 -12.61 1.28 -31.30
C LEU A 208 -14.11 0.93 -31.27
N ARG A 209 -14.48 -0.06 -30.45
CA ARG A 209 -15.88 -0.45 -30.21
C ARG A 209 -16.65 0.64 -29.48
N LYS A 210 -16.08 1.22 -28.43
CA LYS A 210 -16.68 2.29 -27.62
C LYS A 210 -16.98 3.54 -28.46
N HIS A 211 -16.07 3.90 -29.37
CA HIS A 211 -16.16 5.09 -30.22
C HIS A 211 -16.80 4.86 -31.60
N ARG A 212 -17.31 3.65 -31.85
CA ARG A 212 -18.08 3.28 -33.07
C ARG A 212 -17.35 3.59 -34.38
N PHE A 213 -16.06 3.29 -34.46
CA PHE A 213 -15.29 3.43 -35.71
C PHE A 213 -15.92 2.60 -36.84
N CYS A 214 -16.03 3.18 -38.04
CA CYS A 214 -16.42 2.40 -39.22
C CYS A 214 -15.35 1.36 -39.58
N SER A 215 -15.71 0.34 -40.36
CA SER A 215 -14.82 -0.77 -40.74
C SER A 215 -13.51 -0.29 -41.36
N GLU A 216 -13.57 0.68 -42.28
CA GLU A 216 -12.38 1.23 -42.95
C GLU A 216 -11.44 1.97 -41.99
N CYS A 217 -11.99 2.73 -41.04
CA CYS A 217 -11.15 3.42 -40.04
C CYS A 217 -10.56 2.41 -39.05
N LYS A 218 -11.35 1.40 -38.64
CA LYS A 218 -10.89 0.30 -37.78
C LYS A 218 -9.69 -0.42 -38.40
N SER A 219 -9.76 -0.76 -39.69
CA SER A 219 -8.65 -1.41 -40.40
C SER A 219 -7.39 -0.55 -40.46
N LYS A 220 -7.52 0.78 -40.62
CA LYS A 220 -6.35 1.68 -40.59
C LYS A 220 -5.70 1.74 -39.21
N VAL A 221 -6.49 1.82 -38.14
CA VAL A 221 -5.98 1.82 -36.76
C VAL A 221 -5.28 0.51 -36.42
N LEU A 222 -5.88 -0.63 -36.80
CA LEU A 222 -5.24 -1.94 -36.62
C LEU A 222 -3.94 -2.06 -37.44
N ARG A 223 -3.90 -1.50 -38.66
CA ARG A 223 -2.67 -1.46 -39.46
C ARG A 223 -1.58 -0.59 -38.82
N ALA A 224 -1.93 0.57 -38.27
CA ALA A 224 -1.00 1.40 -37.52
C ALA A 224 -0.45 0.67 -36.27
N PHE A 225 -1.31 -0.06 -35.56
CA PHE A 225 -0.89 -0.93 -34.46
C PHE A 225 0.08 -2.03 -34.93
N SER A 226 -0.19 -2.72 -36.04
CA SER A 226 0.73 -3.72 -36.59
C SER A 226 2.09 -3.14 -36.96
N ILE A 227 2.17 -1.88 -37.40
CA ILE A 227 3.45 -1.19 -37.59
C ILE A 227 4.14 -0.98 -36.24
N LEU A 228 3.42 -0.49 -35.22
CA LEU A 228 3.98 -0.30 -33.87
C LEU A 228 4.48 -1.61 -33.25
N ALA A 229 3.72 -2.70 -33.39
CA ALA A 229 4.06 -4.03 -32.88
C ALA A 229 5.26 -4.66 -33.62
N GLY A 230 5.68 -4.09 -34.77
CA GLY A 230 6.78 -4.61 -35.59
C GLY A 230 6.37 -5.70 -36.59
N ASP A 231 5.07 -5.93 -36.78
CA ASP A 231 4.54 -6.89 -37.76
C ASP A 231 4.60 -6.35 -39.20
N LEU A 232 4.60 -5.02 -39.36
CA LEU A 232 4.64 -4.33 -40.66
C LEU A 232 5.75 -3.26 -40.71
N ASP A 233 6.36 -3.09 -41.88
CA ASP A 233 7.40 -2.08 -42.10
C ASP A 233 6.79 -0.69 -42.33
N GLY A 234 6.87 0.18 -41.33
CA GLY A 234 6.26 1.52 -41.35
C GLY A 234 6.67 2.42 -42.52
N PRO A 235 7.97 2.58 -42.84
CA PRO A 235 8.44 3.40 -43.98
C PRO A 235 7.87 3.00 -45.34
N SER A 236 7.44 1.75 -45.50
CA SER A 236 6.82 1.26 -46.73
C SER A 236 5.35 1.70 -46.89
N GLU A 237 4.73 2.20 -45.82
CA GLU A 237 3.31 2.51 -45.75
C GLU A 237 3.02 3.99 -46.08
N LYS A 238 2.11 4.22 -47.03
CA LYS A 238 1.76 5.57 -47.46
C LYS A 238 1.04 6.34 -46.34
N GLY A 239 1.59 7.50 -45.98
CA GLY A 239 1.02 8.37 -44.95
C GLY A 239 1.46 8.00 -43.54
N PHE A 240 2.43 7.10 -43.39
CA PHE A 240 3.09 6.83 -42.11
C PHE A 240 3.96 8.03 -41.71
N CYS A 241 3.86 8.44 -40.44
CA CYS A 241 4.65 9.50 -39.83
C CYS A 241 5.59 8.90 -38.77
N PRO A 242 6.90 8.77 -39.04
CA PRO A 242 7.85 8.22 -38.08
C PRO A 242 7.93 9.02 -36.76
N ALA A 243 7.77 10.35 -36.84
CA ALA A 243 7.86 11.23 -35.67
C ALA A 243 6.76 10.95 -34.63
N LEU A 244 5.61 10.39 -35.02
CA LEU A 244 4.55 10.02 -34.08
C LEU A 244 4.93 8.83 -33.20
N TYR A 245 5.77 7.93 -33.70
CA TYR A 245 6.23 6.75 -32.95
C TYR A 245 7.65 6.93 -32.42
N ASP A 246 8.18 8.15 -32.42
CA ASP A 246 9.45 8.44 -31.75
C ASP A 246 9.31 8.18 -30.24
N GLY A 247 10.34 7.60 -29.64
CA GLY A 247 10.29 7.11 -28.26
C GLY A 247 9.55 5.76 -28.07
N LEU A 248 9.06 5.11 -29.13
CA LEU A 248 8.46 3.77 -29.06
C LEU A 248 9.35 2.75 -29.78
N LYS A 249 9.46 1.54 -29.22
CA LYS A 249 10.17 0.41 -29.86
C LYS A 249 9.38 -0.87 -29.65
N SER A 250 9.49 -1.81 -30.59
CA SER A 250 8.91 -3.14 -30.43
C SER A 250 9.99 -4.21 -30.26
N CYS A 251 9.64 -5.24 -29.49
CA CYS A 251 10.35 -6.50 -29.39
C CYS A 251 9.46 -7.59 -29.98
N ALA A 252 9.67 -7.93 -31.25
CA ALA A 252 8.83 -8.90 -31.96
C ALA A 252 8.91 -10.32 -31.38
N GLN A 253 10.04 -10.68 -30.76
CA GLN A 253 10.27 -12.01 -30.18
C GLN A 253 9.41 -12.24 -28.92
N GLU A 254 9.38 -11.25 -28.04
CA GLU A 254 8.65 -11.29 -26.77
C GLU A 254 7.27 -10.63 -26.87
N ARG A 255 6.89 -10.14 -28.06
CA ARG A 255 5.65 -9.38 -28.33
C ARG A 255 5.45 -8.19 -27.38
N HIS A 256 6.52 -7.46 -27.08
CA HIS A 256 6.45 -6.26 -26.22
C HIS A 256 6.58 -4.96 -27.01
N ILE A 257 5.94 -3.92 -26.49
CA ILE A 257 6.12 -2.52 -26.89
C ILE A 257 6.81 -1.80 -25.74
N HIS A 258 7.98 -1.25 -26.02
CA HIS A 258 8.77 -0.44 -25.10
C HIS A 258 8.42 1.02 -25.31
N VAL A 259 7.81 1.62 -24.30
CA VAL A 259 7.55 3.07 -24.25
C VAL A 259 8.77 3.74 -23.62
N LEU A 260 9.22 4.88 -24.15
CA LEU A 260 10.31 5.66 -23.56
C LEU A 260 9.98 5.97 -22.10
N CYS A 261 10.87 5.53 -21.20
CA CYS A 261 10.77 5.78 -19.76
C CYS A 261 11.17 7.22 -19.42
N ASP A 262 10.44 8.19 -19.95
CA ASP A 262 10.58 9.60 -19.68
C ASP A 262 9.27 10.17 -19.14
N THR A 263 9.36 11.00 -18.11
CA THR A 263 8.16 11.46 -17.38
C THR A 263 7.33 12.40 -18.24
N ASP A 264 7.96 13.28 -19.03
CA ASP A 264 7.25 14.21 -19.91
C ASP A 264 6.61 13.47 -21.08
N PHE A 265 7.29 12.46 -21.63
CA PHE A 265 6.75 11.59 -22.66
C PHE A 265 5.52 10.80 -22.19
N ILE A 266 5.59 10.21 -20.99
CA ILE A 266 4.46 9.49 -20.38
C ILE A 266 3.31 10.45 -20.06
N ALA A 267 3.61 11.64 -19.53
CA ALA A 267 2.62 12.68 -19.29
C ALA A 267 1.91 13.08 -20.58
N HIS A 268 2.65 13.20 -21.69
CA HIS A 268 2.09 13.49 -23.00
C HIS A 268 1.14 12.38 -23.46
N LEU A 269 1.53 11.10 -23.37
CA LEU A 269 0.68 9.97 -23.73
C LEU A 269 -0.61 9.92 -22.89
N ILE A 270 -0.48 10.05 -21.56
CA ILE A 270 -1.63 10.05 -20.65
C ILE A 270 -2.55 11.25 -20.92
N GLY A 271 -1.99 12.43 -21.19
CA GLY A 271 -2.74 13.65 -21.52
C GLY A 271 -3.63 13.49 -22.74
N ARG A 272 -3.23 12.64 -23.69
CA ARG A 272 -4.04 12.31 -24.88
C ARG A 272 -5.25 11.42 -24.57
N ALA A 273 -5.21 10.68 -23.46
CA ALA A 273 -6.30 9.82 -23.02
C ALA A 273 -7.39 10.57 -22.22
N GLU A 274 -7.08 11.75 -21.67
CA GLU A 274 -8.03 12.56 -20.89
C GLU A 274 -9.27 13.06 -21.67
N PRO A 275 -9.17 13.54 -22.94
CA PRO A 275 -10.34 14.00 -23.70
C PRO A 275 -11.33 12.90 -24.12
N GLU A 276 -11.03 11.61 -23.89
CA GLU A 276 -11.83 10.44 -24.32
C GLU A 276 -13.13 10.20 -23.52
N LEU A 277 -13.47 11.12 -22.61
CA LEU A 277 -14.65 11.05 -21.73
C LEU A 277 -15.91 11.71 -22.35
N ALA A 278 -15.74 12.53 -23.39
CA ALA A 278 -16.84 13.05 -24.19
C ALA A 278 -17.05 12.13 -25.39
N GLY A 279 -17.94 11.14 -25.25
CA GLY A 279 -18.26 10.21 -26.33
C GLY A 279 -18.69 10.96 -27.60
N GLY A 280 -18.05 10.61 -28.72
CA GLY A 280 -18.32 11.16 -30.05
C GLY A 280 -17.81 10.21 -31.13
N GLU A 281 -18.35 10.33 -32.34
CA GLU A 281 -17.90 9.56 -33.50
C GLU A 281 -16.51 10.03 -33.91
N ARG A 282 -15.55 9.09 -33.95
CA ARG A 282 -14.16 9.34 -34.38
C ARG A 282 -13.88 8.63 -35.69
N HIS A 283 -13.03 9.23 -36.50
CA HIS A 283 -12.63 8.69 -37.79
C HIS A 283 -11.12 8.83 -38.00
N ALA A 284 -10.47 7.71 -38.31
CA ALA A 284 -9.09 7.67 -38.78
C ALA A 284 -9.08 7.58 -40.31
N LYS A 285 -9.14 8.74 -40.98
CA LYS A 285 -9.20 8.83 -42.45
C LYS A 285 -7.85 8.55 -43.12
N THR A 286 -6.76 8.91 -42.45
CA THR A 286 -5.38 8.77 -42.89
C THR A 286 -4.58 7.93 -41.90
N LEU A 287 -3.41 7.44 -42.31
CA LEU A 287 -2.60 6.54 -41.48
C LEU A 287 -1.95 7.26 -40.29
N ASP A 288 -1.53 8.51 -40.45
CA ASP A 288 -1.08 9.38 -39.35
C ASP A 288 -2.16 9.57 -38.28
N ILE A 289 -3.41 9.85 -38.68
CA ILE A 289 -4.53 9.93 -37.71
C ILE A 289 -4.74 8.56 -37.05
N ALA A 290 -4.60 7.46 -37.79
CA ALA A 290 -4.66 6.12 -37.19
C ALA A 290 -3.52 5.88 -36.17
N GLN A 291 -2.30 6.37 -36.42
CA GLN A 291 -1.21 6.32 -35.46
C GLN A 291 -1.54 7.13 -34.20
N GLU A 292 -2.13 8.32 -34.34
CA GLU A 292 -2.55 9.17 -33.23
C GLU A 292 -3.58 8.46 -32.32
N GLU A 293 -4.49 7.66 -32.89
CA GLU A 293 -5.46 6.83 -32.14
C GLU A 293 -4.77 5.67 -31.39
N VAL A 294 -3.71 5.08 -31.98
CA VAL A 294 -2.88 4.07 -31.28
C VAL A 294 -2.15 4.71 -30.08
N LEU A 295 -1.61 5.92 -30.24
CA LEU A 295 -0.99 6.67 -29.13
C LEU A 295 -1.98 7.00 -28.02
N THR A 296 -3.23 7.37 -28.38
CA THR A 296 -4.31 7.54 -27.39
C THR A 296 -4.56 6.24 -26.62
N CYS A 297 -4.59 5.08 -27.30
CA CYS A 297 -4.78 3.78 -26.64
C CYS A 297 -3.61 3.39 -25.73
N LEU A 298 -2.36 3.68 -26.11
CA LEU A 298 -1.19 3.56 -25.24
C LEU A 298 -1.35 4.41 -23.97
N GLY A 299 -1.79 5.66 -24.12
CA GLY A 299 -2.09 6.56 -23.00
C GLY A 299 -3.15 6.00 -22.06
N ILE A 300 -4.25 5.45 -22.61
CA ILE A 300 -5.31 4.79 -21.82
C ILE A 300 -4.73 3.59 -21.06
N HIS A 301 -3.95 2.75 -21.74
CA HIS A 301 -3.36 1.54 -21.14
C HIS A 301 -2.43 1.89 -19.98
N LEU A 302 -1.50 2.82 -20.17
CA LEU A 302 -0.59 3.30 -19.13
C LEU A 302 -1.35 3.93 -17.96
N TRP A 303 -2.37 4.74 -18.24
CA TRP A 303 -3.20 5.34 -17.20
C TRP A 303 -3.92 4.27 -16.37
N ASP A 304 -4.56 3.29 -17.00
CA ASP A 304 -5.28 2.22 -16.30
C ASP A 304 -4.31 1.36 -15.47
N ARG A 305 -3.11 1.07 -15.98
CA ARG A 305 -2.05 0.34 -15.26
C ARG A 305 -1.54 1.12 -14.05
N LEU A 306 -1.19 2.40 -14.21
CA LEU A 306 -0.77 3.27 -13.10
C LEU A 306 -1.88 3.48 -12.08
N HIS A 307 -3.14 3.53 -12.53
CA HIS A 307 -4.30 3.58 -11.66
C HIS A 307 -4.44 2.32 -10.82
N ARG A 308 -4.31 1.14 -11.44
CA ARG A 308 -4.32 -0.15 -10.75
C ARG A 308 -3.19 -0.25 -9.73
N LEU A 309 -1.97 0.16 -10.11
CA LEU A 309 -0.81 0.25 -9.24
C LEU A 309 -1.09 1.08 -7.99
N TRP A 310 -1.59 2.31 -8.15
CA TRP A 310 -1.95 3.16 -7.02
C TRP A 310 -2.97 2.51 -6.09
N GLN A 311 -4.02 1.90 -6.66
CA GLN A 311 -5.10 1.29 -5.88
C GLN A 311 -4.56 0.14 -5.04
N LYS A 312 -3.74 -0.72 -5.66
CA LYS A 312 -3.09 -1.87 -5.03
C LYS A 312 -2.12 -1.43 -3.94
N LEU A 313 -1.24 -0.46 -4.24
CA LEU A 313 -0.26 0.07 -3.30
C LEU A 313 -0.95 0.62 -2.04
N ARG A 314 -2.01 1.42 -2.21
CA ARG A 314 -2.76 1.96 -1.06
C ARG A 314 -3.51 0.90 -0.28
N ALA A 315 -4.08 -0.10 -0.95
CA ALA A 315 -4.78 -1.19 -0.30
C ALA A 315 -3.85 -2.05 0.56
N GLU A 316 -2.68 -2.40 0.03
CA GLU A 316 -1.70 -3.18 0.77
C GLU A 316 -1.00 -2.35 1.86
N GLU A 317 -0.67 -1.08 1.61
CA GLU A 317 -0.13 -0.17 2.65
C GLU A 317 -1.11 -0.05 3.83
N GLN A 318 -2.41 0.15 3.55
CA GLN A 318 -3.43 0.21 4.60
C GLN A 318 -3.54 -1.15 5.34
N THR A 319 -3.49 -2.26 4.62
CA THR A 319 -3.54 -3.61 5.21
C THR A 319 -2.37 -3.85 6.15
N TRP A 320 -1.17 -3.48 5.71
CA TRP A 320 0.05 -3.53 6.52
C TRP A 320 -0.08 -2.67 7.78
N GLN A 321 -0.50 -1.40 7.65
CA GLN A 321 -0.65 -0.47 8.77
C GLN A 321 -1.65 -1.00 9.81
N MET A 322 -2.75 -1.58 9.35
CA MET A 322 -3.76 -2.19 10.22
C MET A 322 -3.21 -3.41 10.96
N LEU A 323 -2.53 -4.32 10.25
CA LEU A 323 -1.92 -5.49 10.87
C LEU A 323 -0.87 -5.08 11.92
N PHE A 324 0.01 -4.14 11.55
CA PHE A 324 1.03 -3.61 12.43
C PHE A 324 0.42 -2.99 13.70
N TYR A 325 -0.59 -2.13 13.55
CA TYR A 325 -1.34 -1.55 14.66
C TYR A 325 -1.96 -2.61 15.58
N LEU A 326 -2.63 -3.61 15.00
CA LEU A 326 -3.28 -4.68 15.77
C LEU A 326 -2.25 -5.48 16.57
N GLY A 327 -1.09 -5.76 15.98
CA GLY A 327 0.05 -6.37 16.66
C GLY A 327 0.50 -5.53 17.85
N VAL A 328 0.80 -4.24 17.63
CA VAL A 328 1.21 -3.30 18.69
C VAL A 328 0.18 -3.23 19.82
N ASN A 329 -1.11 -3.10 19.48
CA ASN A 329 -2.16 -2.98 20.48
C ASN A 329 -2.35 -4.27 21.29
N ALA A 330 -2.25 -5.44 20.63
CA ALA A 330 -2.33 -6.72 21.33
C ALA A 330 -1.14 -6.93 22.27
N LEU A 331 0.07 -6.59 21.82
CA LEU A 331 1.29 -6.63 22.64
C LEU A 331 1.20 -5.68 23.84
N ARG A 332 0.75 -4.44 23.63
CA ARG A 332 0.54 -3.47 24.72
C ARG A 332 -0.44 -4.02 25.75
N LYS A 333 -1.56 -4.60 25.32
CA LYS A 333 -2.54 -5.21 26.24
C LYS A 333 -1.94 -6.37 27.02
N GLY A 334 -1.15 -7.24 26.36
CA GLY A 334 -0.45 -8.33 27.02
C GLY A 334 0.51 -7.84 28.11
N PHE A 335 1.29 -6.80 27.81
CA PHE A 335 2.15 -6.13 28.80
C PHE A 335 1.36 -5.52 29.96
N GLU A 336 0.29 -4.76 29.68
CA GLU A 336 -0.51 -4.11 30.72
C GLU A 336 -1.14 -5.15 31.67
N VAL A 337 -1.70 -6.24 31.14
CA VAL A 337 -2.25 -7.33 31.95
C VAL A 337 -1.18 -8.00 32.80
N ALA A 338 -0.02 -8.33 32.23
CA ALA A 338 1.06 -8.98 32.98
C ALA A 338 1.60 -8.10 34.13
N VAL A 339 1.70 -6.78 33.91
CA VAL A 339 2.09 -5.83 34.95
C VAL A 339 1.03 -5.76 36.06
N GLU A 340 -0.26 -5.70 35.71
CA GLU A 340 -1.35 -5.69 36.69
C GLU A 340 -1.36 -6.98 37.54
N GLU A 341 -1.18 -8.14 36.90
CA GLU A 341 -1.08 -9.43 37.59
C GLU A 341 0.12 -9.48 38.54
N LYS A 342 1.28 -8.95 38.13
CA LYS A 342 2.50 -8.92 38.93
C LYS A 342 2.40 -7.97 40.12
N LEU A 343 1.78 -6.81 39.93
CA LEU A 343 1.59 -5.80 40.98
C LEU A 343 0.42 -6.15 41.90
N GLY A 344 -0.47 -7.06 41.49
CA GLY A 344 -1.65 -7.47 42.25
C GLY A 344 -2.72 -6.38 42.37
N ILE A 345 -2.60 -5.31 41.58
CA ILE A 345 -3.49 -4.14 41.59
C ILE A 345 -3.69 -3.72 40.14
N SER A 346 -4.95 -3.55 39.72
CA SER A 346 -5.29 -3.09 38.39
C SER A 346 -4.88 -1.62 38.19
N ARG A 347 -4.67 -1.19 36.94
CA ARG A 347 -4.33 0.21 36.64
C ARG A 347 -5.40 1.19 37.12
N LEU A 348 -6.68 0.76 37.08
CA LEU A 348 -7.78 1.57 37.58
C LEU A 348 -7.65 1.79 39.10
N GLU A 349 -7.34 0.74 39.85
CA GLU A 349 -7.13 0.83 41.30
C GLU A 349 -5.93 1.69 41.65
N GLN A 350 -4.81 1.59 40.92
CA GLN A 350 -3.65 2.46 41.11
C GLN A 350 -3.99 3.95 40.92
N VAL A 351 -4.71 4.29 39.85
CA VAL A 351 -5.13 5.69 39.60
C VAL A 351 -6.07 6.18 40.71
N VAL A 352 -6.95 5.33 41.22
CA VAL A 352 -7.85 5.68 42.34
C VAL A 352 -7.03 5.96 43.61
N GLU A 353 -6.00 5.16 43.90
CA GLU A 353 -5.11 5.38 45.03
C GLU A 353 -4.32 6.68 44.90
N GLU A 354 -3.73 6.95 43.74
CA GLU A 354 -2.98 8.18 43.46
C GLU A 354 -3.84 9.43 43.61
N ILE A 355 -5.09 9.41 43.12
CA ILE A 355 -6.05 10.51 43.31
C ILE A 355 -6.34 10.68 44.80
N SER A 356 -6.59 9.58 45.52
CA SER A 356 -6.90 9.60 46.95
C SER A 356 -5.74 10.11 47.80
N GLU A 357 -4.49 9.79 47.44
CA GLU A 357 -3.29 10.32 48.09
C GLU A 357 -3.07 11.79 47.77
N ALA A 358 -3.29 12.20 46.52
CA ALA A 358 -3.19 13.60 46.11
C ALA A 358 -4.25 14.47 46.81
N GLU A 359 -5.46 13.94 47.04
CA GLU A 359 -6.50 14.60 47.83
C GLU A 359 -6.12 14.72 49.30
N ARG A 360 -5.67 13.63 49.94
CA ARG A 360 -5.15 13.67 51.32
C ARG A 360 -4.01 14.67 51.50
N ALA A 361 -3.07 14.72 50.55
CA ALA A 361 -1.97 15.69 50.57
C ALA A 361 -2.46 17.14 50.40
N LYS A 362 -3.51 17.38 49.60
CA LYS A 362 -4.14 18.70 49.47
C LYS A 362 -4.87 19.11 50.75
N GLU A 363 -5.53 18.19 51.43
CA GLU A 363 -6.19 18.44 52.72
C GLU A 363 -5.18 18.79 53.81
N LEU A 364 -4.12 18.00 53.97
CA LEU A 364 -3.02 18.29 54.90
C LEU A 364 -2.40 19.67 54.65
N ARG A 365 -2.22 20.07 53.38
CA ARG A 365 -1.73 21.42 53.03
C ARG A 365 -2.74 22.53 53.36
N ARG A 366 -4.05 22.26 53.35
CA ARG A 366 -5.08 23.22 53.74
C ARG A 366 -5.15 23.35 55.26
N GLU A 367 -4.98 22.26 55.99
CA GLU A 367 -4.92 22.26 57.46
C GLU A 367 -3.68 22.97 57.98
N GLN A 368 -2.50 22.76 57.37
CA GLN A 368 -1.27 23.49 57.74
C GLN A 368 -1.30 25.00 57.42
N LYS A 369 -2.26 25.44 56.60
CA LYS A 369 -2.46 26.86 56.27
C LYS A 369 -3.54 27.54 57.12
N ARG A 370 -4.30 26.77 57.91
CA ARG A 370 -5.22 27.27 58.93
C ARG A 370 -4.48 27.39 60.26
#